data_AF-A0A945CHA3-F1
#
_entry.id   AF-A0A945CHA3-F1
#
_cell.length_a   1.000
_cell.length_b   1.000
_cell.length_c   1.000
_cell.angle_alpha   90.00
_cell.angle_beta   90.00
_cell.angle_gamma   90.00
#
_symmetry.space_group_name_H-M   'P 1'
#
loop_
_entity.id
_entity.type
_entity.pdbx_description
1 polymer ?
#
loop_
_entity_poly.entity_id
_entity_poly.type
_entity_poly.pdbx_seq_one_letter_code
_entity_poly.pdbx_strand_id
1 'polypeptide(L)'
;MSEKDEVLPQWAPRVEKRKIKRLYEDDARGIRDEELLEDVGYSLLFRCESFIAANQACGGQALCAACGQIVQHSGRKEEILTCASCGWKLSWGRYFNTIQHKQLRGGEDVMGPFREYIAAFQRTRDPRERMILIDQLIHGFHGYIKEMKVRRPVCVNLIEGKMHDVIKFLDALSAGGHGTPALTETHALWRSGLKTKQYWYRIFNEQEN
;
A
#
# COMPACT_ATOMS: atom_id res chain seq x y z
N MET A 1 0.55 -32.63 23.06
CA MET A 1 0.16 -32.35 21.67
C MET A 1 1.20 -31.41 21.10
N SER A 2 2.01 -31.89 20.16
CA SER A 2 3.16 -31.17 19.63
C SER A 2 2.70 -29.99 18.77
N GLU A 3 3.30 -28.83 19.03
CA GLU A 3 3.13 -27.50 18.42
C GLU A 3 3.62 -27.47 16.96
N LYS A 4 3.35 -28.53 16.19
CA LYS A 4 3.73 -28.66 14.78
C LYS A 4 2.79 -27.83 13.89
N ASP A 5 3.39 -26.81 13.29
CA ASP A 5 3.00 -26.13 12.05
C ASP A 5 1.58 -25.56 11.98
N GLU A 6 1.24 -24.68 12.94
CA GLU A 6 0.08 -23.80 12.77
C GLU A 6 0.38 -22.79 11.64
N VAL A 7 -0.21 -23.00 10.46
CA VAL A 7 -0.03 -22.10 9.30
C VAL A 7 -0.75 -20.78 9.56
N LEU A 8 0.02 -19.69 9.68
CA LEU A 8 -0.49 -18.34 9.89
C LEU A 8 -0.58 -17.56 8.57
N PRO A 9 -1.57 -16.65 8.43
CA PRO A 9 -1.64 -15.72 7.31
C PRO A 9 -0.34 -14.93 7.15
N GLN A 10 0.17 -14.91 5.93
CA GLN A 10 1.31 -14.07 5.55
C GLN A 10 0.80 -12.82 4.83
N TRP A 11 1.44 -11.70 5.11
CA TRP A 11 1.07 -10.41 4.55
C TRP A 11 2.30 -9.76 3.93
N ALA A 12 2.17 -9.26 2.71
CA ALA A 12 3.27 -8.58 2.03
C ALA A 12 3.76 -7.37 2.85
N PRO A 13 5.08 -7.17 2.98
CA PRO A 13 5.62 -6.04 3.70
C PRO A 13 5.39 -4.73 2.94
N ARG A 14 5.62 -3.61 3.60
CA ARG A 14 5.70 -2.31 2.92
C ARG A 14 6.97 -2.28 2.06
N VAL A 15 6.95 -1.50 0.99
CA VAL A 15 8.07 -1.38 0.07
C VAL A 15 9.14 -0.45 0.64
N GLU A 16 10.40 -0.88 0.55
CA GLU A 16 11.56 -0.09 0.97
C GLU A 16 11.66 1.23 0.18
N LYS A 17 11.81 2.36 0.89
CA LYS A 17 12.04 3.67 0.26
C LYS A 17 13.23 3.67 -0.69
N ARG A 18 14.29 2.91 -0.38
CA ARG A 18 15.51 2.84 -1.20
C ARG A 18 15.24 2.28 -2.60
N LYS A 19 14.40 1.24 -2.70
CA LYS A 19 14.02 0.63 -3.99
C LYS A 19 13.23 1.63 -4.85
N ILE A 20 12.23 2.28 -4.25
CA ILE A 20 11.44 3.31 -4.92
C ILE A 20 12.33 4.49 -5.35
N LYS A 21 13.23 4.95 -4.48
CA LYS A 21 14.16 6.04 -4.82
C LYS A 21 15.01 5.70 -6.03
N ARG A 22 15.64 4.52 -6.01
CA ARG A 22 16.50 4.06 -7.10
C ARG A 22 15.71 3.94 -8.40
N LEU A 23 14.49 3.40 -8.35
CA LEU A 23 13.61 3.28 -9.52
C LEU A 23 13.37 4.65 -10.19
N TYR A 24 13.04 5.67 -9.41
CA TYR A 24 12.82 7.02 -9.93
C TYR A 24 14.10 7.71 -10.42
N GLU A 25 15.23 7.48 -9.73
CA GLU A 25 16.52 8.02 -10.17
C GLU A 25 17.00 7.38 -11.48
N ASP A 26 16.77 6.08 -11.66
CA ASP A 26 17.11 5.36 -12.89
C ASP A 26 16.21 5.82 -14.05
N ASP A 27 14.88 5.92 -13.84
CA ASP A 27 13.95 6.46 -14.84
C ASP A 27 14.32 7.88 -15.29
N ALA A 28 14.66 8.77 -14.34
CA ALA A 28 15.08 10.13 -14.64
C ALA A 28 16.42 10.22 -15.40
N ARG A 29 17.29 9.22 -15.25
CA ARG A 29 18.52 9.09 -16.04
C ARG A 29 18.28 8.41 -17.39
N GLY A 30 17.04 8.04 -17.71
CA GLY A 30 16.69 7.26 -18.90
C GLY A 30 17.18 5.81 -18.83
N ILE A 31 17.60 5.34 -17.65
CA ILE A 31 18.05 3.97 -17.41
C ILE A 31 16.81 3.13 -17.14
N ARG A 32 16.68 2.04 -17.91
CA ARG A 32 15.59 1.09 -17.75
C ARG A 32 16.08 -0.15 -17.00
N ASP A 33 15.94 -0.13 -15.68
CA ASP A 33 16.14 -1.30 -14.82
C ASP A 33 14.81 -2.07 -14.70
N GLU A 34 14.55 -2.98 -15.65
CA GLU A 34 13.28 -3.72 -15.70
C GLU A 34 13.11 -4.67 -14.51
N GLU A 35 14.21 -5.23 -13.99
CA GLU A 35 14.18 -6.08 -12.80
C GLU A 35 13.73 -5.30 -11.57
N LEU A 36 14.29 -4.10 -11.35
CA LEU A 36 13.88 -3.23 -10.26
C LEU A 36 12.43 -2.75 -10.42
N LEU A 37 12.02 -2.42 -11.65
CA LEU A 37 10.65 -2.03 -11.95
C LEU A 37 9.65 -3.15 -11.61
N GLU A 38 9.95 -4.39 -12.00
CA GLU A 38 9.13 -5.54 -11.69
C GLU A 38 9.11 -5.82 -10.18
N ASP A 39 10.26 -5.81 -9.52
CA ASP A 39 10.39 -6.03 -8.08
C ASP A 39 9.55 -5.01 -7.28
N VAL A 40 9.68 -3.71 -7.59
CA VAL A 40 8.87 -2.66 -6.94
C VAL A 40 7.39 -2.83 -7.27
N GLY A 41 7.06 -3.04 -8.55
CA GLY A 41 5.68 -3.11 -9.02
C GLY A 41 4.91 -4.30 -8.44
N TYR A 42 5.52 -5.49 -8.40
CA TYR A 42 4.93 -6.67 -7.76
C TYR A 42 4.89 -6.53 -6.23
N SER A 43 5.90 -5.92 -5.60
CA SER A 43 5.88 -5.65 -4.16
C SER A 43 4.69 -4.75 -3.77
N LEU A 44 4.43 -3.70 -4.56
CA LEU A 44 3.24 -2.84 -4.39
C LEU A 44 1.94 -3.62 -4.62
N LEU A 45 1.89 -4.47 -5.65
CA LEU A 45 0.72 -5.27 -5.97
C LEU A 45 0.35 -6.21 -4.82
N PHE A 46 1.30 -7.03 -4.35
CA PHE A 46 1.06 -7.95 -3.25
C PHE A 46 0.71 -7.22 -1.95
N ARG A 47 1.24 -6.00 -1.79
CA ARG A 47 0.89 -5.14 -0.66
C ARG A 47 -0.54 -4.62 -0.74
N CYS A 48 -1.00 -4.18 -1.90
CA CYS A 48 -2.40 -3.81 -2.13
C CYS A 48 -3.35 -4.99 -1.90
N GLU A 49 -3.01 -6.19 -2.40
CA GLU A 49 -3.79 -7.41 -2.18
C GLU A 49 -3.88 -7.76 -0.68
N SER A 50 -2.74 -7.75 0.02
CA SER A 50 -2.68 -7.97 1.47
C SER A 50 -3.55 -6.98 2.23
N PHE A 51 -3.56 -5.71 1.80
CA PHE A 51 -4.37 -4.67 2.43
C PHE A 51 -5.87 -4.94 2.25
N ILE A 52 -6.31 -5.25 1.03
CA ILE A 52 -7.71 -5.55 0.74
C ILE A 52 -8.16 -6.78 1.54
N ALA A 53 -7.38 -7.87 1.49
CA ALA A 53 -7.69 -9.11 2.20
C ALA A 53 -7.75 -8.93 3.73
N ALA A 54 -6.85 -8.12 4.31
CA ALA A 54 -6.88 -7.82 5.74
C ALA A 54 -8.11 -6.99 6.15
N ASN A 55 -8.57 -6.05 5.31
CA ASN A 55 -9.78 -5.29 5.58
C ASN A 55 -11.04 -6.16 5.43
N GLN A 56 -11.10 -7.03 4.43
CA GLN A 56 -12.16 -8.03 4.29
C GLN A 56 -12.22 -8.98 5.49
N ALA A 57 -11.06 -9.44 5.98
CA ALA A 57 -10.98 -10.24 7.19
C ALA A 57 -11.50 -9.48 8.41
N CYS A 58 -11.13 -8.22 8.58
CA CYS A 58 -11.71 -7.39 9.65
C CYS A 58 -13.23 -7.20 9.51
N GLY A 59 -13.77 -7.32 8.30
CA GLY A 59 -15.19 -7.28 7.97
C GLY A 59 -15.92 -8.63 8.04
N GLY A 60 -15.28 -9.70 8.53
CA GLY A 60 -15.91 -11.02 8.69
C GLY A 60 -15.52 -12.06 7.64
N GLN A 61 -14.61 -11.74 6.71
CA GLN A 61 -14.23 -12.60 5.59
C GLN A 61 -12.72 -12.87 5.59
N ALA A 62 -12.27 -13.84 6.39
CA ALA A 62 -10.86 -14.19 6.50
C ALA A 62 -10.42 -15.15 5.38
N LEU A 63 -9.19 -15.01 4.87
CA LEU A 63 -8.63 -15.99 3.93
C LEU A 63 -8.00 -17.14 4.70
N CYS A 64 -8.26 -18.37 4.27
CA CYS A 64 -7.55 -19.54 4.78
C CYS A 64 -6.05 -19.43 4.47
N ALA A 65 -5.20 -19.51 5.49
CA ALA A 65 -3.76 -19.39 5.31
C ALA A 65 -3.12 -20.56 4.52
N ALA A 66 -3.81 -21.69 4.41
CA ALA A 66 -3.31 -22.88 3.71
C ALA A 66 -3.74 -22.95 2.24
N CYS A 67 -4.98 -22.58 1.90
CA CYS A 67 -5.52 -22.73 0.54
C CYS A 67 -6.18 -21.47 -0.05
N GLY A 68 -6.25 -20.38 0.70
CA GLY A 68 -6.83 -19.10 0.23
C GLY A 68 -8.36 -19.03 0.21
N GLN A 69 -9.08 -20.11 0.55
CA GLN A 69 -10.55 -20.07 0.59
C GLN A 69 -11.06 -19.09 1.65
N ILE A 70 -12.11 -18.33 1.33
CA ILE A 70 -12.77 -17.43 2.28
C ILE A 70 -13.46 -18.22 3.39
N VAL A 71 -13.24 -17.80 4.64
CA VAL A 71 -13.86 -18.29 5.86
C VAL A 71 -14.64 -17.15 6.51
N GLN A 72 -15.95 -17.33 6.64
CA GLN A 72 -16.83 -16.37 7.30
C GLN A 72 -16.67 -16.45 8.82
N HIS A 73 -16.75 -15.32 9.52
CA HIS A 73 -16.73 -15.28 10.98
C HIS A 73 -17.51 -14.10 11.57
N SER A 74 -17.93 -14.25 12.82
CA SER A 74 -18.62 -13.20 13.59
C SER A 74 -17.68 -12.13 14.16
N GLY A 75 -16.38 -12.43 14.22
CA GLY A 75 -15.36 -11.51 14.76
C GLY A 75 -15.16 -11.64 16.27
N ARG A 76 -15.78 -12.64 16.91
CA ARG A 76 -15.51 -13.00 18.31
C ARG A 76 -14.11 -13.58 18.42
N LYS A 77 -13.31 -13.09 19.36
CA LYS A 77 -11.87 -13.40 19.45
C LYS A 77 -11.59 -14.90 19.62
N GLU A 78 -12.47 -15.59 20.32
CA GLU A 78 -12.38 -17.01 20.65
C GLU A 78 -12.95 -17.92 19.55
N GLU A 79 -13.61 -17.35 18.54
CA GLU A 79 -14.18 -18.10 17.42
C GLU A 79 -13.08 -18.85 16.65
N ILE A 80 -13.28 -20.15 16.41
CA ILE A 80 -12.36 -20.96 15.63
C ILE A 80 -12.77 -20.89 14.16
N LEU A 81 -11.99 -20.18 13.37
CA LEU A 81 -12.08 -20.20 11.92
C LEU A 81 -11.79 -21.63 11.45
N THR A 82 -12.70 -22.23 10.69
CA THR A 82 -12.49 -23.56 10.11
C THR A 82 -12.70 -23.50 8.61
N CYS A 83 -11.67 -23.82 7.83
CA CYS A 83 -11.78 -23.88 6.38
C CYS A 83 -12.50 -25.17 5.95
N ALA A 84 -13.62 -25.04 5.25
CA ALA A 84 -14.37 -26.18 4.73
C ALA A 84 -13.63 -26.94 3.61
N SER A 85 -12.65 -26.31 2.95
CA SER A 85 -11.92 -26.89 1.81
C SER A 85 -10.73 -27.75 2.25
N CYS A 86 -9.89 -27.26 3.16
CA CYS A 86 -8.65 -27.95 3.57
C CYS A 86 -8.60 -28.33 5.05
N GLY A 87 -9.63 -27.99 5.84
CA GLY A 87 -9.69 -28.31 7.26
C GLY A 87 -8.79 -27.44 8.17
N TRP A 88 -8.11 -26.43 7.63
CA TRP A 88 -7.31 -25.48 8.42
C TRP A 88 -8.13 -24.83 9.54
N LYS A 89 -7.52 -24.66 10.71
CA LYS A 89 -8.14 -24.06 11.89
C LYS A 89 -7.23 -23.02 12.53
N LEU A 90 -7.81 -21.88 12.92
CA LEU A 90 -7.13 -20.85 13.71
C LEU A 90 -8.19 -20.03 14.46
N SER A 91 -7.90 -19.59 15.70
CA SER A 91 -8.82 -18.64 16.35
C SER A 91 -8.76 -17.27 15.66
N TRP A 92 -9.89 -16.58 15.59
CA TRP A 92 -9.94 -15.23 15.04
C TRP A 92 -8.99 -14.29 15.77
N GLY A 93 -8.86 -14.40 17.10
CA GLY A 93 -7.90 -13.61 17.87
C GLY A 93 -6.46 -13.78 17.39
N ARG A 94 -6.03 -15.01 17.11
CA ARG A 94 -4.69 -15.28 16.57
C ARG A 94 -4.55 -14.78 15.13
N TYR A 95 -5.58 -14.98 14.30
CA TYR A 95 -5.60 -14.44 12.94
C TYR A 95 -5.45 -12.91 12.94
N PHE A 96 -6.25 -12.23 13.74
CA PHE A 96 -6.27 -10.76 13.82
C PHE A 96 -4.93 -10.20 14.31
N ASN A 97 -4.26 -10.89 15.24
CA ASN A 97 -2.90 -10.51 15.67
C ASN A 97 -1.91 -10.47 14.51
N THR A 98 -2.10 -11.26 13.43
CA THR A 98 -1.23 -11.21 12.25
C THR A 98 -1.43 -9.95 11.41
N ILE A 99 -2.58 -9.27 11.52
CA ILE A 99 -2.91 -8.02 10.83
C ILE A 99 -2.47 -6.80 11.66
N GLN A 100 -2.58 -6.90 12.98
CA GLN A 100 -2.27 -5.81 13.89
C GLN A 100 -0.86 -5.26 13.68
N HIS A 101 -0.73 -3.94 13.84
CA HIS A 101 0.54 -3.21 13.72
C HIS A 101 1.23 -3.27 12.34
N LYS A 102 0.65 -3.93 11.33
CA LYS A 102 1.21 -4.04 9.97
C LYS A 102 0.75 -2.96 8.99
N GLN A 103 -0.01 -1.95 9.43
CA GLN A 103 -0.60 -0.91 8.55
C GLN A 103 -1.45 -1.50 7.41
N LEU A 104 -2.19 -2.58 7.69
CA LEU A 104 -3.08 -3.28 6.75
C LEU A 104 -4.56 -2.95 6.97
N ARG A 105 -4.87 -1.79 7.56
CA ARG A 105 -6.23 -1.31 7.81
C ARG A 105 -6.38 0.14 7.35
N GLY A 106 -7.51 0.47 6.74
CA GLY A 106 -7.86 1.83 6.33
C GLY A 106 -9.32 1.95 5.91
N GLY A 107 -9.71 3.13 5.43
CA GLY A 107 -11.08 3.40 5.00
C GLY A 107 -11.39 2.87 3.60
N GLU A 108 -12.66 2.95 3.21
CA GLU A 108 -13.11 2.54 1.87
C GLU A 108 -12.54 3.43 0.76
N ASP A 109 -12.19 4.68 1.09
CA ASP A 109 -11.63 5.69 0.21
C ASP A 109 -10.31 5.25 -0.45
N VAL A 110 -9.57 4.33 0.18
CA VAL A 110 -8.28 3.85 -0.34
C VAL A 110 -8.40 2.54 -1.14
N MET A 111 -9.58 1.89 -1.10
CA MET A 111 -9.78 0.58 -1.69
C MET A 111 -9.90 0.63 -3.22
N GLY A 112 -10.55 1.68 -3.74
CA GLY A 112 -10.74 1.89 -5.18
C GLY A 112 -9.41 1.90 -5.93
N PRO A 113 -8.47 2.80 -5.60
CA PRO A 113 -7.22 2.88 -6.35
C PRO A 113 -6.31 1.65 -6.14
N PHE A 114 -6.40 0.94 -5.01
CA PHE A 114 -5.71 -0.36 -4.85
C PHE A 114 -6.25 -1.42 -5.80
N ARG A 115 -7.58 -1.51 -5.96
CA ARG A 115 -8.21 -2.44 -6.92
C ARG A 115 -7.85 -2.09 -8.36
N GLU A 116 -7.84 -0.80 -8.70
CA GLU A 116 -7.45 -0.32 -10.03
C GLU A 116 -6.00 -0.66 -10.34
N TYR A 117 -5.08 -0.41 -9.41
CA TYR A 117 -3.67 -0.75 -9.59
C TYR A 117 -3.46 -2.25 -9.79
N ILE A 118 -4.07 -3.10 -8.96
CA ILE A 118 -3.96 -4.56 -9.09
C ILE A 118 -4.43 -5.01 -10.48
N ALA A 119 -5.61 -4.55 -10.91
CA ALA A 119 -6.19 -4.94 -12.19
C ALA A 119 -5.37 -4.44 -13.38
N ALA A 120 -4.88 -3.21 -13.34
CA ALA A 120 -4.09 -2.61 -14.42
C ALA A 120 -2.70 -3.27 -14.51
N PHE A 121 -1.98 -3.37 -13.38
CA PHE A 121 -0.60 -3.84 -13.35
C PHE A 121 -0.46 -5.30 -13.84
N GLN A 122 -1.43 -6.17 -13.53
CA GLN A 122 -1.43 -7.56 -14.00
C GLN A 122 -1.60 -7.68 -15.53
N ARG A 123 -2.26 -6.71 -16.16
CA ARG A 123 -2.53 -6.71 -17.61
C ARG A 123 -1.46 -5.98 -18.41
N THR A 124 -0.79 -5.01 -17.80
CA THR A 124 0.25 -4.21 -18.43
C THR A 124 1.57 -4.99 -18.51
N ARG A 125 2.10 -5.09 -19.74
CA ARG A 125 3.42 -5.68 -20.01
C ARG A 125 4.47 -4.63 -20.41
N ASP A 126 4.04 -3.47 -20.87
CA ASP A 126 4.96 -2.39 -21.24
C ASP A 126 5.62 -1.78 -19.99
N PRO A 127 6.97 -1.70 -19.94
CA PRO A 127 7.67 -1.14 -18.77
C PRO A 127 7.37 0.34 -18.50
N ARG A 128 7.11 1.16 -19.53
CA ARG A 128 6.79 2.58 -19.31
C ARG A 128 5.41 2.73 -18.69
N GLU A 129 4.42 1.98 -19.19
CA GLU A 129 3.09 1.96 -18.61
C GLU A 129 3.10 1.44 -17.17
N ARG A 130 3.91 0.42 -16.86
CA ARG A 130 4.10 -0.04 -15.47
C ARG A 130 4.69 1.04 -14.57
N MET A 131 5.67 1.80 -15.05
CA MET A 131 6.22 2.94 -14.31
C MET A 131 5.15 4.01 -14.04
N ILE A 132 4.30 4.32 -15.02
CA ILE A 132 3.17 5.24 -14.85
C ILE A 132 2.19 4.72 -13.79
N LEU A 133 1.84 3.43 -13.80
CA LEU A 133 0.95 2.85 -12.79
C LEU A 133 1.55 2.92 -11.38
N ILE A 134 2.85 2.66 -11.24
CA ILE A 134 3.56 2.78 -9.97
C ILE A 134 3.54 4.24 -9.48
N ASP A 135 3.80 5.19 -10.38
CA ASP A 135 3.74 6.61 -10.06
C ASP A 135 2.33 7.04 -9.64
N GLN A 136 1.31 6.68 -10.40
CA GLN A 136 -0.09 6.96 -10.08
C GLN A 136 -0.51 6.36 -8.74
N LEU A 137 -0.06 5.14 -8.41
CA LEU A 137 -0.34 4.55 -7.11
C LEU A 137 0.35 5.34 -5.99
N ILE A 138 1.64 5.67 -6.14
CA ILE A 138 2.43 6.34 -5.11
C ILE A 138 1.97 7.80 -4.89
N HIS A 139 1.71 8.53 -5.98
CA HIS A 139 1.39 9.96 -5.98
C HIS A 139 -0.11 10.25 -6.03
N GLY A 140 -0.94 9.38 -6.59
CA GLY A 140 -2.40 9.56 -6.68
C GLY A 140 -3.03 9.78 -5.31
N PHE A 141 -2.58 9.04 -4.30
CA PHE A 141 -3.04 9.23 -2.92
C PHE A 141 -2.57 10.52 -2.27
N HIS A 142 -1.46 11.12 -2.73
CA HIS A 142 -1.04 12.43 -2.26
C HIS A 142 -1.98 13.54 -2.74
N GLY A 143 -2.67 13.35 -3.88
CA GLY A 143 -3.75 14.21 -4.36
C GLY A 143 -5.02 14.12 -3.51
N TYR A 144 -5.48 12.90 -3.18
CA TYR A 144 -6.70 12.67 -2.38
C TYR A 144 -6.64 13.30 -0.97
N ILE A 145 -5.46 13.35 -0.35
CA ILE A 145 -5.25 13.97 0.97
C ILE A 145 -5.35 15.51 0.90
N LYS A 146 -5.08 16.12 -0.25
CA LYS A 146 -5.10 17.58 -0.42
C LYS A 146 -6.53 18.13 -0.57
N GLU A 147 -7.43 17.35 -1.17
CA GLU A 147 -8.81 17.73 -1.50
C GLU A 147 -9.85 17.23 -0.49
N MET A 148 -9.68 16.04 0.08
CA MET A 148 -10.58 15.49 1.08
C MET A 148 -9.99 15.60 2.49
N LYS A 149 -10.84 15.75 3.51
CA LYS A 149 -10.49 15.75 4.95
C LYS A 149 -9.99 14.36 5.42
N VAL A 150 -9.10 13.73 4.67
CA VAL A 150 -8.57 12.39 4.93
C VAL A 150 -7.65 12.47 6.14
N ARG A 151 -7.90 11.59 7.13
CA ARG A 151 -7.22 11.64 8.43
C ARG A 151 -5.77 11.11 8.38
N ARG A 152 -5.38 10.37 7.34
CA ARG A 152 -4.04 9.76 7.24
C ARG A 152 -3.62 9.48 5.78
N PRO A 153 -2.36 9.73 5.41
CA PRO A 153 -1.86 9.38 4.09
C PRO A 153 -1.80 7.88 3.81
N VAL A 154 -2.31 7.44 2.65
CA VAL A 154 -2.30 6.02 2.22
C VAL A 154 -0.90 5.49 1.96
N CYS A 155 0.04 6.37 1.60
CA CYS A 155 1.42 5.99 1.34
C CYS A 155 2.11 5.32 2.54
N VAL A 156 1.66 5.57 3.78
CA VAL A 156 2.19 4.90 4.97
C VAL A 156 1.79 3.43 5.06
N ASN A 157 0.75 3.03 4.32
CA ASN A 157 0.31 1.65 4.18
C ASN A 157 1.13 0.90 3.12
N LEU A 158 1.77 1.61 2.20
CA LEU A 158 2.53 1.05 1.08
C LEU A 158 4.03 1.09 1.30
N ILE A 159 4.56 2.16 1.90
CA ILE A 159 5.98 2.48 1.96
C ILE A 159 6.50 2.39 3.39
N GLU A 160 7.69 1.84 3.56
CA GLU A 160 8.34 1.71 4.86
C GLU A 160 8.73 3.07 5.48
N GLY A 161 8.58 3.16 6.79
CA GLY A 161 8.97 4.33 7.58
C GLY A 161 7.82 4.93 8.40
N LYS A 162 8.16 6.00 9.13
CA LYS A 162 7.21 6.86 9.84
C LYS A 162 6.51 7.78 8.85
N MET A 163 5.32 8.26 9.23
CA MET A 163 4.49 9.10 8.36
C MET A 163 5.22 10.34 7.85
N HIS A 164 5.87 11.11 8.73
CA HIS A 164 6.60 12.31 8.32
C HIS A 164 7.78 11.99 7.38
N ASP A 165 8.46 10.87 7.60
CA ASP A 165 9.58 10.45 6.76
C ASP A 165 9.12 10.02 5.36
N VAL A 166 7.96 9.35 5.29
CA VAL A 166 7.36 8.95 4.01
C VAL A 166 6.88 10.18 3.26
N ILE A 167 6.23 11.15 3.93
CA ILE A 167 5.80 12.40 3.27
C ILE A 167 7.01 13.17 2.72
N LYS A 168 8.04 13.41 3.55
CA LYS A 168 9.27 14.09 3.11
C LYS A 168 9.94 13.38 1.93
N PHE A 169 9.92 12.05 1.94
CA PHE A 169 10.44 11.24 0.86
C PHE A 169 9.67 11.46 -0.45
N LEU A 170 8.33 11.44 -0.41
CA LEU A 170 7.50 11.69 -1.58
C LEU A 170 7.67 13.12 -2.11
N ASP A 171 7.72 14.11 -1.23
CA ASP A 171 7.97 15.51 -1.61
C ASP A 171 9.31 15.67 -2.36
N ALA A 172 10.35 14.95 -1.92
CA ALA A 172 11.65 14.95 -2.59
C ALA A 172 11.59 14.29 -3.99
N LEU A 173 10.83 13.20 -4.15
CA LEU A 173 10.63 12.57 -5.46
C LEU A 173 9.92 13.52 -6.43
N SER A 174 8.87 14.21 -5.98
CA SER A 174 8.12 15.15 -6.82
C SER A 174 8.93 16.42 -7.17
N ALA A 175 9.81 16.88 -6.25
CA ALA A 175 10.64 18.06 -6.47
C ALA A 175 11.80 17.82 -7.45
N GLY A 176 12.32 16.60 -7.51
CA GLY A 176 13.46 16.22 -8.37
C GLY A 176 13.17 16.19 -9.87
N GLY A 177 11.93 16.48 -10.31
CA GLY A 177 11.58 16.51 -11.73
C GLY A 177 11.62 15.13 -12.40
N HIS A 178 11.55 14.06 -11.62
CA HIS A 178 11.64 12.65 -12.05
C HIS A 178 10.40 12.15 -12.83
N GLY A 179 9.81 13.00 -13.67
CA GLY A 179 8.65 12.65 -14.50
C GLY A 179 9.01 12.69 -15.99
N THR A 180 8.65 11.64 -16.72
CA THR A 180 8.47 11.71 -18.18
C THR A 180 7.53 12.87 -18.55
N PRO A 181 7.60 13.45 -19.77
CA PRO A 181 6.76 14.58 -20.16
C PRO A 181 5.25 14.38 -19.92
N ALA A 182 4.76 13.15 -20.03
CA ALA A 182 3.37 12.77 -19.72
C ALA A 182 3.02 12.90 -18.20
N LEU A 183 4.00 12.84 -17.30
CA LEU A 183 3.86 13.01 -15.85
C LEU A 183 3.87 14.49 -15.41
N THR A 184 4.22 15.41 -16.32
CA THR A 184 4.39 16.84 -16.00
C THR A 184 3.05 17.55 -15.71
N GLU A 185 1.96 17.13 -16.35
CA GLU A 185 0.62 17.68 -16.12
C GLU A 185 0.05 17.26 -14.77
N THR A 186 0.22 15.98 -14.39
CA THR A 186 -0.13 15.47 -13.05
C THR A 186 0.68 16.18 -11.95
N HIS A 187 1.98 16.44 -12.21
CA HIS A 187 2.83 17.24 -11.35
C HIS A 187 2.42 18.73 -11.26
N ALA A 188 1.89 19.33 -12.32
CA ALA A 188 1.44 20.72 -12.31
C ALA A 188 0.19 20.92 -11.43
N LEU A 189 -0.78 20.01 -11.53
CA LEU A 189 -1.94 19.95 -10.62
C LEU A 189 -1.47 19.79 -9.15
N TRP A 190 -0.44 18.96 -8.92
CA TRP A 190 0.19 18.78 -7.61
C TRP A 190 0.84 20.06 -7.04
N ARG A 191 1.59 20.83 -7.85
CA ARG A 191 2.24 22.09 -7.41
C ARG A 191 1.25 23.18 -7.05
N SER A 192 0.14 23.27 -7.79
CA SER A 192 -0.92 24.25 -7.55
C SER A 192 -1.56 24.05 -6.16
N GLY A 193 -1.80 22.80 -5.75
CA GLY A 193 -2.33 22.48 -4.42
C GLY A 193 -1.37 22.70 -3.24
N LEU A 194 -0.05 22.82 -3.46
CA LEU A 194 0.93 23.08 -2.38
C LEU A 194 0.98 24.54 -1.95
N LYS A 195 0.85 25.49 -2.90
CA LYS A 195 0.93 26.93 -2.61
C LYS A 195 -0.21 27.41 -1.71
N THR A 196 -1.36 26.73 -1.72
CA THR A 196 -2.55 27.08 -0.95
C THR A 196 -2.53 26.63 0.52
N LYS A 197 -1.57 25.80 0.95
CA LYS A 197 -1.64 25.12 2.26
C LYS A 197 -0.33 25.07 3.08
N GLN A 198 0.56 26.06 2.94
CA GLN A 198 1.77 26.22 3.78
C GLN A 198 1.52 26.14 5.31
N TYR A 199 0.30 26.45 5.76
CA TYR A 199 -0.11 26.43 7.16
C TYR A 199 -0.21 25.01 7.78
N TRP A 200 -0.57 23.98 7.00
CA TRP A 200 -0.77 22.61 7.51
C TRP A 200 0.52 21.92 7.96
N TYR A 201 1.65 22.21 7.30
CA TYR A 201 2.96 21.66 7.68
C TYR A 201 3.48 22.22 9.01
N ARG A 202 3.02 23.40 9.45
CA ARG A 202 3.39 23.96 10.76
C ARG A 202 2.70 23.23 11.91
N ILE A 203 1.40 22.97 11.80
CA ILE A 203 0.60 22.38 12.88
C ILE A 203 1.06 20.96 13.24
N PHE A 204 1.44 20.13 12.27
CA PHE A 204 1.89 18.75 12.55
C PHE A 204 3.31 18.66 13.10
N ASN A 205 4.17 19.65 12.87
CA ASN A 205 5.51 19.71 13.48
C ASN A 205 5.47 20.16 14.95
N GLU A 206 4.35 20.73 15.41
CA GLU A 206 4.18 21.27 16.78
C GLU A 206 3.44 20.32 17.74
N GLN A 207 2.84 19.22 17.24
CA GLN A 207 2.06 18.28 18.07
C GLN A 207 2.80 17.00 18.51
N GLU A 208 4.10 16.86 18.20
CA GLU A 208 4.95 15.75 18.70
C GLU A 208 6.19 16.24 19.47
N ASN A 209 6.15 17.46 20.03
CA ASN A 209 7.07 17.92 21.08
C ASN A 209 6.36 17.97 22.43
#